data_AF-A0A2E5KRG7-F1
#
_entry.id   AF-A0A2E5KRG7-F1
#
_cell.length_a   1.000
_cell.length_b   1.000
_cell.length_c   1.000
_cell.angle_alpha   90.00
_cell.angle_beta   90.00
_cell.angle_gamma   90.00
#
_symmetry.space_group_name_H-M   'P 1'
#
loop_
_entity.id
_entity.type
_entity.pdbx_description
1 polymer ?
#
loop_
_entity_poly.entity_id
_entity_poly.type
_entity_poly.pdbx_seq_one_letter_code
_entity_poly.pdbx_strand_id
1 'polypeptide(L)'
;MMGWCGHDKVMQRPDRASRIGIRGIGILDMRSRWITHSLAVIGVTVVLTSCEGIKKQIGLAKDAPDEFTVVTKAPLIIPPDFTLRPPRPGAAGPQEIQVQEQARRALLRSGRVKSDTSTITSNAAPPSRSRAETAFLRNAGADKADPEIRTVIRRETLALAEKDSSFTRRLMFWRGDREDESLIDAEKEAERLREAAAKGESPAEGEVPVIERTGQSILKRIF
;
A
#
# COMPACT_ATOMS: atom_id res chain seq x y z
N MET A 1 -80.45 -8.60 -28.59
CA MET A 1 -80.77 -8.98 -29.99
C MET A 1 -79.94 -8.11 -30.90
N MET A 2 -79.11 -8.73 -31.75
CA MET A 2 -78.33 -8.19 -32.88
C MET A 2 -77.43 -6.97 -32.58
N GLY A 3 -76.13 -6.93 -32.90
CA GLY A 3 -75.29 -7.79 -33.71
C GLY A 3 -74.05 -6.97 -34.13
N TRP A 4 -72.88 -7.62 -34.07
CA TRP A 4 -71.72 -7.48 -34.98
C TRP A 4 -71.08 -6.09 -35.15
N CYS A 5 -69.86 -5.83 -34.66
CA CYS A 5 -68.55 -6.36 -35.08
C CYS A 5 -68.06 -5.77 -36.41
N GLY A 6 -66.92 -5.06 -36.35
CA GLY A 6 -65.90 -5.21 -37.38
C GLY A 6 -65.46 -3.96 -38.14
N HIS A 7 -64.15 -3.72 -38.03
CA HIS A 7 -63.26 -3.30 -39.12
C HIS A 7 -63.17 -1.81 -39.47
N ASP A 8 -62.38 -1.11 -38.66
CA ASP A 8 -61.74 0.15 -39.01
C ASP A 8 -60.59 -0.05 -40.02
N LYS A 9 -60.70 0.68 -41.13
CA LYS A 9 -59.65 1.32 -41.95
C LYS A 9 -58.69 0.47 -42.80
N VAL A 10 -58.99 0.49 -44.10
CA VAL A 10 -58.10 0.35 -45.28
C VAL A 10 -58.45 1.60 -46.14
N MET A 11 -57.62 2.61 -46.44
CA MET A 11 -56.32 2.74 -47.14
C MET A 11 -56.50 3.77 -48.29
N GLN A 12 -55.38 4.38 -48.76
CA GLN A 12 -55.16 5.42 -49.79
C GLN A 12 -55.30 6.90 -49.33
N ARG A 13 -54.23 7.66 -48.98
CA ARG A 13 -53.03 8.18 -49.72
C ARG A 13 -53.36 9.28 -50.76
N PRO A 14 -52.39 10.14 -51.17
CA PRO A 14 -51.28 10.80 -50.45
C PRO A 14 -51.18 12.31 -50.81
N ASP A 15 -50.45 13.14 -50.05
CA ASP A 15 -49.67 14.20 -50.70
C ASP A 15 -48.54 14.80 -49.85
N ARG A 16 -47.36 14.79 -50.49
CA ARG A 16 -46.20 15.69 -50.36
C ARG A 16 -45.74 16.15 -48.98
N ALA A 17 -44.62 15.55 -48.57
CA ALA A 17 -43.51 16.34 -48.05
C ALA A 17 -42.18 15.79 -48.58
N SER A 18 -41.72 16.44 -49.64
CA SER A 18 -40.33 16.44 -50.07
C SER A 18 -39.44 16.98 -48.96
N ARG A 19 -38.36 16.27 -48.60
CA ARG A 19 -36.98 16.78 -48.66
C ARG A 19 -35.96 15.84 -47.99
N ILE A 20 -34.85 15.63 -48.72
CA ILE A 20 -33.45 15.51 -48.24
C ILE A 20 -33.17 14.21 -47.46
N GLY A 21 -32.60 13.16 -48.08
CA GLY A 21 -31.15 13.05 -48.35
C GLY A 21 -30.38 13.01 -47.03
N ILE A 22 -29.81 11.89 -46.60
CA ILE A 22 -28.37 11.62 -46.73
C ILE A 22 -28.09 10.16 -46.31
N ARG A 23 -27.10 9.62 -47.01
CA ARG A 23 -26.59 8.25 -47.05
C ARG A 23 -25.89 7.81 -45.76
N GLY A 24 -25.96 6.52 -45.44
CA GLY A 24 -24.84 5.77 -44.84
C GLY A 24 -24.84 5.60 -43.31
N ILE A 25 -25.60 4.63 -42.80
CA ILE A 25 -25.48 4.15 -41.41
C ILE A 25 -25.32 2.63 -41.47
N GLY A 26 -24.09 2.13 -41.38
CA GLY A 26 -23.81 0.69 -41.36
C GLY A 26 -22.59 0.26 -40.56
N ILE A 27 -21.70 1.21 -40.19
CA ILE A 27 -20.40 0.87 -39.56
C ILE A 27 -20.31 1.41 -38.13
N LEU A 28 -21.07 2.46 -37.75
CA LEU A 28 -21.07 2.99 -36.38
C LEU A 28 -21.89 2.15 -35.37
N ASP A 29 -22.85 1.35 -35.85
CA ASP A 29 -23.79 0.64 -34.98
C ASP A 29 -23.16 -0.60 -34.32
N MET A 30 -22.17 -1.23 -34.98
CA MET A 30 -21.47 -2.42 -34.47
C MET A 30 -20.58 -2.09 -33.26
N ARG A 31 -19.87 -0.95 -33.29
CA ARG A 31 -18.96 -0.51 -32.22
C ARG A 31 -19.72 -0.02 -30.99
N SER A 32 -20.85 0.67 -31.20
CA SER A 32 -21.75 1.11 -30.13
C SER A 32 -22.34 -0.07 -29.35
N ARG A 33 -22.81 -1.10 -30.07
CA ARG A 33 -23.34 -2.34 -29.47
C ARG A 33 -22.30 -3.12 -28.67
N TRP A 34 -21.05 -3.14 -29.13
CA TRP A 34 -19.95 -3.80 -28.39
C TRP A 34 -19.60 -3.03 -27.11
N ILE A 35 -19.58 -1.69 -27.16
CA ILE A 35 -19.34 -0.85 -25.98
C ILE A 35 -20.47 -1.03 -24.95
N THR A 36 -21.73 -1.06 -25.38
CA THR A 36 -22.87 -1.29 -24.46
C THR A 36 -22.86 -2.67 -23.83
N HIS A 37 -22.44 -3.71 -24.56
CA HIS A 37 -22.33 -5.06 -24.00
C HIS A 37 -21.15 -5.18 -23.04
N SER A 38 -19.99 -4.59 -23.34
CA SER A 38 -18.85 -4.56 -22.41
C SER A 38 -19.18 -3.81 -21.12
N LEU A 39 -19.90 -2.69 -21.19
CA LEU A 39 -20.32 -1.93 -20.02
C LEU A 39 -21.33 -2.72 -19.15
N ALA A 40 -22.25 -3.46 -19.79
CA ALA A 40 -23.20 -4.32 -19.07
C ALA A 40 -22.49 -5.51 -18.37
N VAL A 41 -21.49 -6.11 -19.01
CA VAL A 41 -20.70 -7.20 -18.41
C VAL A 41 -19.86 -6.69 -17.22
N ILE A 42 -19.26 -5.51 -17.33
CA ILE A 42 -18.52 -4.88 -16.22
C ILE A 42 -19.46 -4.52 -15.06
N GLY A 43 -20.67 -4.06 -15.34
CA GLY A 43 -21.66 -3.78 -14.29
C GLY A 43 -22.04 -5.03 -13.48
N VAL A 44 -22.22 -6.17 -14.17
CA VAL A 44 -22.57 -7.44 -13.52
C VAL A 44 -21.43 -7.96 -12.64
N THR A 45 -20.17 -7.84 -13.06
CA THR A 45 -19.03 -8.31 -12.24
C THR A 45 -18.82 -7.50 -10.97
N VAL A 46 -19.11 -6.20 -10.97
CA VAL A 46 -19.04 -5.33 -9.77
C VAL A 46 -20.12 -5.71 -8.75
N VAL A 47 -21.33 -6.07 -9.19
CA VAL A 47 -22.41 -6.49 -8.28
C VAL A 47 -22.09 -7.83 -7.60
N LEU A 48 -21.48 -8.77 -8.31
CA LEU A 48 -21.11 -10.08 -7.78
C LEU A 48 -19.98 -10.01 -6.73
N THR A 49 -18.97 -9.14 -6.91
CA THR A 49 -17.87 -8.97 -5.94
C THR A 49 -18.28 -8.20 -4.68
N SER A 50 -19.38 -7.46 -4.74
CA SER A 50 -19.91 -6.68 -3.61
C SER A 50 -20.63 -7.53 -2.55
N CYS A 51 -21.16 -8.69 -2.94
CA CYS A 51 -21.95 -9.55 -2.03
C CYS A 51 -21.12 -10.18 -0.91
N GLU A 52 -19.81 -10.39 -1.11
CA GLU A 52 -18.94 -11.02 -0.11
C GLU A 52 -18.61 -10.08 1.06
N GLY A 53 -18.53 -8.77 0.81
CA GLY A 53 -18.33 -7.76 1.86
C GLY A 53 -19.53 -7.63 2.79
N ILE A 54 -20.74 -7.73 2.24
CA ILE A 54 -21.99 -7.68 3.00
C ILE A 54 -22.10 -8.90 3.94
N LYS A 55 -21.74 -10.10 3.48
CA LYS A 55 -21.72 -11.32 4.33
C LYS A 55 -20.84 -11.20 5.57
N LYS A 56 -19.70 -10.51 5.45
CA LYS A 56 -18.81 -10.23 6.59
C LYS A 56 -19.43 -9.24 7.58
N GLN A 57 -20.10 -8.19 7.08
CA GLN A 57 -20.75 -7.19 7.94
C GLN A 57 -21.99 -7.74 8.69
N ILE A 58 -22.73 -8.68 8.08
CA ILE A 58 -23.90 -9.32 8.72
C ILE A 58 -23.53 -10.51 9.61
N GLY A 59 -22.24 -10.77 9.83
CA GLY A 59 -21.77 -11.84 10.74
C GLY A 59 -22.02 -13.27 10.23
N LEU A 60 -22.33 -13.44 8.94
CA LEU A 60 -22.48 -14.76 8.31
C LEU A 60 -21.12 -15.36 7.93
N ALA A 61 -20.04 -14.56 7.98
CA ALA A 61 -18.68 -15.04 7.82
C ALA A 61 -18.09 -15.49 9.16
N LYS A 62 -17.48 -16.66 9.19
CA LYS A 62 -16.78 -17.22 10.35
C LYS A 62 -15.47 -16.44 10.56
N ASP A 63 -15.45 -15.57 11.56
CA ASP A 63 -14.22 -14.91 12.02
C ASP A 63 -13.57 -15.81 13.08
N ALA A 64 -12.61 -16.63 12.68
CA ALA A 64 -11.87 -17.47 13.61
C ALA A 64 -10.85 -16.61 14.37
N PRO A 65 -10.72 -16.76 15.70
CA PRO A 65 -9.68 -16.06 16.45
C PRO A 65 -8.30 -16.43 15.90
N ASP A 66 -7.48 -15.42 15.66
CA ASP A 66 -6.13 -15.57 15.13
C ASP A 66 -5.25 -16.41 16.07
N GLU A 67 -4.81 -17.57 15.57
CA GLU A 67 -3.96 -18.50 16.28
C GLU A 67 -2.58 -17.94 16.68
N PHE A 68 -2.17 -16.80 16.12
CA PHE A 68 -0.93 -16.12 16.47
C PHE A 68 -1.10 -15.01 17.52
N THR A 69 -2.33 -14.71 17.93
CA THR A 69 -2.58 -13.73 19.00
C THR A 69 -2.27 -14.34 20.37
N VAL A 70 -1.03 -14.15 20.82
CA VAL A 70 -0.57 -14.62 22.14
C VAL A 70 -1.11 -13.70 23.24
N VAL A 71 -2.12 -14.16 23.97
CA VAL A 71 -2.58 -13.52 25.21
C VAL A 71 -1.66 -13.94 26.35
N THR A 72 -0.78 -13.03 26.80
CA THR A 72 0.13 -13.30 27.92
C THR A 72 -0.66 -13.36 29.24
N LYS A 73 -0.69 -14.53 29.87
CA LYS A 73 -1.15 -14.68 31.27
C LYS A 73 0.01 -14.38 32.22
N ALA A 74 -0.29 -13.82 33.39
CA ALA A 74 0.72 -13.59 34.41
C ALA A 74 1.32 -14.93 34.89
N PRO A 75 2.65 -15.00 35.18
CA PRO A 75 3.28 -16.23 35.65
C PRO A 75 2.68 -16.67 36.99
N LEU A 76 2.42 -17.98 37.13
CA LEU A 76 2.01 -18.58 38.41
C LEU A 76 3.23 -18.70 39.32
N ILE A 77 3.49 -17.65 40.10
CA ILE A 77 4.42 -17.71 41.23
C ILE A 77 3.57 -17.99 42.47
N ILE A 78 3.81 -19.12 43.10
CA ILE A 78 3.16 -19.49 44.36
C ILE A 78 3.89 -18.73 45.47
N PRO A 79 3.27 -17.75 46.13
CA PRO A 79 3.90 -17.06 47.25
C PRO A 79 4.07 -18.03 48.43
N PRO A 80 5.10 -17.84 49.27
CA PRO A 80 5.44 -18.71 50.39
C PRO A 80 4.38 -18.77 51.50
N ASP A 81 3.36 -17.90 51.47
CA ASP A 81 2.30 -17.84 52.47
C ASP A 81 0.98 -18.43 51.93
N PHE A 82 0.60 -19.59 52.47
CA PHE A 82 -0.59 -20.38 52.12
C PHE A 82 -1.82 -20.09 52.99
N THR A 83 -1.90 -18.95 53.67
CA THR A 83 -2.99 -18.63 54.62
C THR A 83 -4.23 -18.00 53.97
N LEU A 84 -4.37 -18.09 52.64
CA LEU A 84 -5.55 -17.57 51.94
C LEU A 84 -6.69 -18.60 51.93
N ARG A 85 -7.89 -18.14 52.31
CA ARG A 85 -9.11 -18.91 52.17
C ARG A 85 -9.31 -19.30 50.69
N PRO A 86 -9.62 -20.57 50.38
CA PRO A 86 -9.87 -20.98 49.00
C PRO A 86 -10.90 -20.05 48.34
N PRO A 87 -10.64 -19.57 47.11
CA PRO A 87 -11.59 -18.74 46.40
C PRO A 87 -12.90 -19.53 46.21
N ARG A 88 -14.04 -18.83 46.31
CA ARG A 88 -15.33 -19.48 46.12
C ARG A 88 -15.41 -20.03 44.69
N PRO A 89 -15.88 -21.28 44.50
CA PRO A 89 -16.09 -21.82 43.16
C PRO A 89 -17.06 -20.91 42.39
N GLY A 90 -16.63 -20.43 41.22
CA GLY A 90 -17.37 -19.50 40.36
C GLY A 90 -17.09 -17.99 40.55
N ALA A 91 -16.23 -17.61 41.50
CA ALA A 91 -15.76 -16.22 41.60
C ALA A 91 -14.60 -15.95 40.62
N ALA A 92 -14.59 -14.78 39.99
CA ALA A 92 -13.50 -14.35 39.11
C ALA A 92 -12.16 -14.40 39.86
N GLY A 93 -11.15 -15.03 39.25
CA GLY A 93 -9.83 -15.17 39.86
C GLY A 93 -9.15 -13.80 40.03
N PRO A 94 -8.32 -13.59 41.08
CA PRO A 94 -7.62 -12.31 41.30
C PRO A 94 -6.72 -11.90 40.13
N GLN A 95 -6.18 -12.86 39.38
CA GLN A 95 -5.33 -12.62 38.20
C GLN A 95 -6.09 -12.66 36.86
N GLU A 96 -7.40 -12.83 36.85
CA GLU A 96 -8.17 -12.86 35.61
C GLU A 96 -8.46 -11.42 35.14
N ILE A 97 -7.66 -10.94 34.18
CA ILE A 97 -7.95 -9.67 33.51
C ILE A 97 -9.29 -9.84 32.78
N GLN A 98 -10.31 -9.12 33.22
CA GLN A 98 -11.61 -9.09 32.55
C GLN A 98 -11.41 -8.54 31.13
N VAL A 99 -11.78 -9.34 30.12
CA VAL A 99 -11.65 -8.99 28.69
C VAL A 99 -12.38 -7.68 28.39
N GLN A 100 -13.49 -7.41 29.08
CA GLN A 100 -14.26 -6.18 28.99
C GLN A 100 -13.45 -4.97 29.47
N GLU A 101 -12.67 -5.12 30.54
CA GLU A 101 -11.79 -4.06 31.06
C GLU A 101 -10.58 -3.86 30.16
N GLN A 102 -10.05 -4.93 29.55
CA GLN A 102 -9.01 -4.84 28.53
C GLN A 102 -9.49 -4.12 27.27
N ALA A 103 -10.69 -4.44 26.78
CA ALA A 103 -11.34 -3.78 25.66
C ALA A 103 -11.65 -2.32 25.99
N ARG A 104 -12.19 -2.03 27.18
CA ARG A 104 -12.45 -0.67 27.65
C ARG A 104 -11.16 0.14 27.73
N ARG A 105 -10.05 -0.43 28.23
CA ARG A 105 -8.74 0.22 28.21
C ARG A 105 -8.21 0.44 26.81
N ALA A 106 -8.43 -0.49 25.87
CA ALA A 106 -8.04 -0.32 24.48
C ALA A 106 -8.84 0.83 23.81
N LEU A 107 -10.14 0.92 24.08
CA LEU A 107 -11.03 1.96 23.55
C LEU A 107 -10.82 3.35 24.20
N LEU A 108 -10.58 3.39 25.51
CA LEU A 108 -10.28 4.64 26.21
C LEU A 108 -8.84 5.11 25.93
N ARG A 109 -7.92 4.18 25.66
CA ARG A 109 -6.59 4.48 25.12
C ARG A 109 -6.67 4.88 23.65
N SER A 110 -7.59 4.37 22.83
CA SER A 110 -7.69 4.78 21.43
C SER A 110 -8.15 6.24 21.25
N GLY A 111 -8.79 6.84 22.26
CA GLY A 111 -9.07 8.29 22.30
C GLY A 111 -7.85 9.16 22.65
N ARG A 112 -6.84 8.58 23.33
CA ARG A 112 -5.49 9.13 23.35
C ARG A 112 -4.69 8.34 22.35
N VAL A 113 -4.94 8.61 21.06
CA VAL A 113 -4.14 8.10 19.93
C VAL A 113 -2.75 7.82 20.46
N LYS A 114 -2.49 6.54 20.72
CA LYS A 114 -1.13 6.04 20.75
C LYS A 114 -0.72 6.32 19.32
N SER A 115 -0.12 7.49 19.15
CA SER A 115 1.00 7.61 18.28
C SER A 115 1.89 6.44 18.68
N ASP A 116 1.71 5.31 18.01
CA ASP A 116 2.73 4.28 17.83
C ASP A 116 3.89 4.84 16.98
N THR A 117 3.98 6.16 16.84
CA THR A 117 5.17 6.89 17.29
C THR A 117 5.44 6.63 18.78
N SER A 118 5.65 5.36 19.15
CA SER A 118 6.49 5.01 20.27
C SER A 118 7.81 5.69 19.97
N THR A 119 7.95 6.91 20.51
CA THR A 119 9.19 7.61 20.77
C THR A 119 10.40 7.01 20.04
N ILE A 120 10.45 7.20 18.72
CA ILE A 120 11.66 7.75 18.10
C ILE A 120 11.65 9.24 18.48
N THR A 121 11.59 9.49 19.79
CA THR A 121 12.14 10.70 20.36
C THR A 121 13.62 10.46 20.16
N SER A 122 14.24 11.23 19.28
CA SER A 122 15.69 11.25 19.06
C SER A 122 16.51 11.52 20.34
N ASN A 123 15.84 11.67 21.50
CA ASN A 123 16.40 11.87 22.82
C ASN A 123 16.01 10.80 23.87
N ALA A 124 15.34 9.69 23.50
CA ALA A 124 15.23 8.55 24.42
C ALA A 124 16.61 7.87 24.46
N ALA A 125 17.30 7.97 25.59
CA ALA A 125 18.58 7.29 25.81
C ALA A 125 18.49 5.86 25.26
N PRO A 126 19.46 5.42 24.42
CA PRO A 126 19.39 4.11 23.80
C PRO A 126 19.20 3.07 24.91
N PRO A 127 18.33 2.05 24.69
CA PRO A 127 18.21 0.95 25.64
C PRO A 127 19.62 0.48 26.00
N SER A 128 19.89 0.24 27.29
CA SER A 128 21.23 -0.10 27.77
C SER A 128 21.83 -1.22 26.93
N ARG A 129 22.69 -0.86 25.97
CA ARG A 129 23.22 -1.78 24.98
C ARG A 129 24.11 -2.79 25.67
N SER A 130 24.06 -4.04 25.22
CA SER A 130 24.98 -5.05 25.74
C SER A 130 26.44 -4.68 25.38
N ARG A 131 27.41 -5.20 26.14
CA ARG A 131 28.85 -4.97 25.84
C ARG A 131 29.21 -5.47 24.44
N ALA A 132 28.66 -6.61 24.03
CA ALA A 132 28.88 -7.19 22.71
C ALA A 132 28.31 -6.29 21.60
N GLU A 133 27.12 -5.73 21.80
CA GLU A 133 26.50 -4.82 20.85
C GLU A 133 27.29 -3.52 20.70
N THR A 134 27.80 -2.97 21.80
CA THR A 134 28.64 -1.77 21.74
C THR A 134 29.97 -2.03 21.01
N ALA A 135 30.59 -3.19 21.22
CA ALA A 135 31.82 -3.58 20.52
C ALA A 135 31.58 -3.77 19.01
N PHE A 136 30.46 -4.41 18.65
CA PHE A 136 30.06 -4.59 17.26
C PHE A 136 29.80 -3.24 16.56
N LEU A 137 29.06 -2.33 17.20
CA LEU A 137 28.76 -1.01 16.64
C LEU A 137 30.01 -0.16 16.44
N ARG A 138 30.99 -0.24 17.34
CA ARG A 138 32.30 0.41 17.16
C ARG A 138 33.07 -0.17 15.98
N ASN A 139 33.06 -1.49 15.81
CA ASN A 139 33.72 -2.13 14.67
C ASN A 139 33.02 -1.79 13.34
N ALA A 140 31.70 -1.65 13.37
CA ALA A 140 30.89 -1.23 12.23
C ALA A 140 30.92 0.30 11.97
N GLY A 141 31.58 1.10 12.82
CA GLY A 141 31.58 2.57 12.74
C GLY A 141 30.21 3.22 12.98
N ALA A 142 29.23 2.45 13.45
CA ALA A 142 27.86 2.91 13.72
C ALA A 142 27.74 3.67 15.06
N ASP A 143 28.82 3.75 15.83
CA ASP A 143 28.93 4.57 17.04
C ASP A 143 28.99 6.08 16.73
N LYS A 144 29.35 6.46 15.49
CA LYS A 144 29.47 7.86 15.03
C LYS A 144 28.28 8.35 14.19
N ALA A 145 27.22 7.56 14.06
CA ALA A 145 26.07 7.94 13.26
C ALA A 145 25.36 9.17 13.86
N ASP A 146 25.01 10.15 13.02
CA ASP A 146 24.24 11.31 13.44
C ASP A 146 22.84 10.87 13.89
N PRO A 147 22.42 11.15 15.14
CA PRO A 147 21.08 10.80 15.62
C PRO A 147 19.95 11.46 14.82
N GLU A 148 20.21 12.59 14.17
CA GLU A 148 19.24 13.37 13.40
C GLU A 148 19.23 13.00 11.90
N ILE A 149 20.04 12.05 11.43
CA ILE A 149 20.09 11.69 10.00
C ILE A 149 18.71 11.36 9.40
N ARG A 150 17.81 10.79 10.20
CA ARG A 150 16.44 10.48 9.77
C ARG A 150 15.60 11.72 9.51
N THR A 151 15.82 12.80 10.27
CA THR A 151 15.09 14.06 10.08
C THR A 151 15.65 14.82 8.89
N VAL A 152 16.98 14.76 8.67
CA VAL A 152 17.65 15.29 7.48
C VAL A 152 17.14 14.61 6.21
N ILE A 153 17.22 13.27 6.12
CA ILE A 153 16.74 12.50 4.96
C ILE A 153 15.28 12.81 4.65
N ARG A 154 14.42 12.86 5.68
CA ARG A 154 13.00 13.18 5.49
C ARG A 154 12.82 14.57 4.89
N ARG A 155 13.55 15.57 5.37
CA ARG A 155 13.49 16.94 4.85
C ARG A 155 13.93 17.00 3.39
N GLU A 156 15.01 16.31 3.05
CA GLU A 156 15.53 16.24 1.68
C GLU A 156 14.57 15.51 0.75
N THR A 157 14.01 14.38 1.18
CA THR A 157 13.07 13.58 0.38
C THR A 157 11.77 14.35 0.12
N LEU A 158 11.27 15.09 1.11
CA LEU A 158 10.11 15.97 0.92
C LEU A 158 10.40 17.10 -0.07
N ALA A 159 11.59 17.70 -0.01
CA ALA A 159 11.99 18.74 -0.95
C ALA A 159 12.15 18.21 -2.40
N LEU A 160 12.56 16.94 -2.57
CA LEU A 160 12.62 16.29 -3.87
C LEU A 160 11.23 15.93 -4.40
N ALA A 161 10.32 15.47 -3.55
CA ALA A 161 8.94 15.16 -3.93
C ALA A 161 8.19 16.41 -4.42
N GLU A 162 8.41 17.57 -3.81
CA GLU A 162 7.85 18.84 -4.27
C GLU A 162 8.48 19.32 -5.59
N LYS A 163 9.76 18.96 -5.82
CA LYS A 163 10.49 19.26 -7.05
C LYS A 163 10.18 18.28 -8.19
N ASP A 164 9.22 17.37 -8.04
CA ASP A 164 8.80 16.46 -9.11
C ASP A 164 8.09 17.24 -10.23
N SER A 165 8.96 17.76 -11.10
CA SER A 165 8.82 18.04 -12.51
C SER A 165 7.46 18.56 -13.00
N SER A 166 7.46 19.83 -13.45
CA SER A 166 6.33 20.42 -14.19
C SER A 166 5.78 19.47 -15.25
N PHE A 167 4.46 19.51 -15.49
CA PHE A 167 3.75 18.72 -16.49
C PHE A 167 4.50 18.59 -17.83
N THR A 168 5.15 19.68 -18.27
CA THR A 168 5.94 19.74 -19.51
C THR A 168 7.14 18.77 -19.51
N ARG A 169 7.84 18.63 -18.39
CA ARG A 169 8.97 17.68 -18.25
C ARG A 169 8.46 16.24 -18.30
N ARG A 170 7.34 15.96 -17.64
CA ARG A 170 6.68 14.64 -17.71
C ARG A 170 6.26 14.27 -19.13
N LEU A 171 5.80 15.25 -19.92
CA LEU A 171 5.47 15.05 -21.33
C LEU A 171 6.72 14.83 -22.19
N MET A 172 7.78 15.61 -21.96
CA MET A 172 9.06 15.54 -22.69
C MET A 172 9.79 14.21 -22.47
N PHE A 173 9.73 13.66 -21.26
CA PHE A 173 10.43 12.45 -20.83
C PHE A 173 9.52 11.26 -20.54
N TRP A 174 8.28 11.25 -21.07
CA TRP A 174 7.30 10.16 -20.87
C TRP A 174 7.85 8.78 -21.27
N ARG A 175 8.77 8.72 -22.24
CA ARG A 175 9.40 7.46 -22.68
C ARG A 175 10.64 7.05 -21.87
N GLY A 176 10.88 7.71 -20.74
CA GLY A 176 11.85 7.30 -19.72
C GLY A 176 13.22 7.93 -19.90
N ASP A 177 13.39 9.12 -19.37
CA ASP A 177 14.60 9.40 -18.59
C ASP A 177 14.24 9.10 -17.14
N ARG A 178 14.78 8.00 -16.61
CA ARG A 178 14.93 7.87 -15.16
C ARG A 178 16.09 8.79 -14.82
N GLU A 179 15.80 9.93 -14.21
CA GLU A 179 16.81 10.90 -13.83
C GLU A 179 17.89 10.23 -12.99
N ASP A 180 19.13 10.32 -13.47
CA ASP A 180 20.37 10.50 -12.71
C ASP A 180 20.62 9.59 -11.49
N GLU A 181 20.08 8.37 -11.49
CA GLU A 181 20.68 7.32 -10.67
C GLU A 181 21.99 6.95 -11.37
N SER A 182 23.13 7.32 -10.76
CA SER A 182 24.42 6.76 -11.12
C SER A 182 24.38 5.26 -10.82
N LEU A 183 23.88 4.46 -11.77
CA LEU A 183 23.77 3.02 -11.59
C LEU A 183 25.18 2.46 -11.52
N ILE A 184 25.57 2.00 -10.34
CA ILE A 184 26.87 1.33 -10.14
C ILE A 184 26.84 -0.01 -10.90
N ASP A 185 27.91 -0.29 -11.62
CA ASP A 185 28.13 -1.61 -12.24
C ASP A 185 28.48 -2.61 -11.14
N ALA A 186 27.48 -3.41 -10.73
CA ALA A 186 27.61 -4.33 -9.61
C ALA A 186 28.73 -5.37 -9.82
N GLU A 187 28.99 -5.79 -11.06
CA GLU A 187 29.99 -6.82 -11.35
C GLU A 187 31.41 -6.23 -11.24
N LYS A 188 31.63 -5.08 -11.89
CA LYS A 188 32.93 -4.37 -11.81
C LYS A 188 33.22 -3.84 -10.42
N GLU A 189 32.21 -3.37 -9.69
CA GLU A 189 32.39 -2.93 -8.31
C GLU A 189 32.75 -4.09 -7.38
N ALA A 190 32.13 -5.27 -7.58
CA ALA A 190 32.49 -6.46 -6.82
C ALA A 190 33.92 -6.93 -7.11
N GLU A 191 34.39 -6.80 -8.36
CA GLU A 191 35.78 -7.10 -8.72
C GLU A 191 36.75 -6.12 -8.05
N ARG A 192 36.49 -4.81 -8.14
CA ARG A 192 37.28 -3.77 -7.47
C ARG A 192 37.39 -3.99 -5.96
N LEU A 193 36.27 -4.31 -5.30
CA LEU A 193 36.24 -4.56 -3.86
C LEU A 193 37.07 -5.79 -3.45
N ARG A 194 37.11 -6.83 -4.29
CA ARG A 194 37.95 -8.02 -4.05
C ARG A 194 39.44 -7.69 -4.18
N GLU A 195 39.80 -6.89 -5.18
CA GLU A 195 41.18 -6.44 -5.36
C GLU A 195 41.64 -5.50 -4.23
N ALA A 196 40.80 -4.55 -3.82
CA ALA A 196 41.07 -3.66 -2.69
C ALA A 196 41.25 -4.45 -1.39
N ALA A 197 40.40 -5.45 -1.14
CA ALA A 197 40.54 -6.34 0.01
C ALA A 197 41.84 -7.16 -0.03
N ALA A 198 42.27 -7.62 -1.21
CA ALA A 198 43.54 -8.32 -1.39
C ALA A 198 44.77 -7.41 -1.16
N LYS A 199 44.64 -6.12 -1.46
CA LYS A 199 45.67 -5.09 -1.22
C LYS A 199 45.63 -4.51 0.20
N GLY A 200 44.58 -4.81 0.98
CA GLY A 200 44.39 -4.28 2.34
C GLY A 200 43.91 -2.83 2.38
N GLU A 201 43.36 -2.33 1.28
CA GLU A 201 42.82 -0.97 1.15
C GLU A 201 41.37 -0.89 1.67
N SER A 202 40.94 0.32 2.04
CA SER A 202 39.57 0.56 2.51
C SER A 202 38.55 0.46 1.36
N PRO A 203 37.35 -0.11 1.57
CA PRO A 203 36.30 -0.17 0.54
C PRO A 203 35.87 1.19 -0.03
N ALA A 204 36.07 2.26 0.72
CA ALA A 204 35.70 3.62 0.35
C ALA A 204 36.73 4.33 -0.54
N GLU A 205 37.91 3.73 -0.74
CA GLU A 205 38.98 4.31 -1.56
C GLU A 205 38.82 3.85 -3.02
N GLY A 206 38.90 4.79 -3.97
CA GLY A 206 38.91 4.52 -5.42
C GLY A 206 37.67 5.00 -6.19
N GLU A 207 37.77 4.94 -7.52
CA GLU A 207 36.70 5.32 -8.44
C GLU A 207 35.70 4.17 -8.61
N VAL A 208 34.41 4.46 -8.41
CA VAL A 208 33.32 3.46 -8.51
C VAL A 208 32.86 3.38 -9.96
N PRO A 209 32.82 2.19 -10.59
CA PRO A 209 32.40 2.05 -11.98
C PRO A 209 30.90 2.34 -12.09
N VAL A 210 30.54 3.40 -12.84
CA VAL A 210 29.15 3.80 -13.10
C VAL A 210 28.75 3.39 -14.52
N ILE A 211 27.56 2.81 -14.65
CA ILE A 211 26.89 2.52 -15.92
C ILE A 211 26.29 3.81 -16.45
N GLU A 212 26.92 4.40 -17.45
CA GLU A 212 26.32 5.50 -18.19
C GLU A 212 25.19 5.00 -19.11
N ARG A 213 23.95 5.27 -18.72
CA ARG A 213 22.79 5.04 -19.59
C ARG A 213 22.53 6.32 -20.37
N THR A 214 22.97 6.37 -21.62
CA THR A 214 22.65 7.52 -22.48
C THR A 214 21.16 7.51 -22.80
N GLY A 215 20.42 8.47 -22.23
CA GLY A 215 19.00 8.66 -22.47
C GLY A 215 18.70 8.92 -23.94
N GLN A 216 17.86 8.08 -24.54
CA GLN A 216 17.35 8.32 -25.90
C GLN A 216 16.17 9.28 -25.80
N SER A 217 16.45 10.59 -25.84
CA SER A 217 15.39 11.60 -25.96
C SER A 217 14.89 11.67 -27.42
N ILE A 218 13.59 11.97 -27.59
CA ILE A 218 12.96 12.08 -28.92
C ILE A 218 13.66 13.18 -29.75
N LEU A 219 14.22 14.20 -29.09
CA LEU A 219 14.93 15.30 -29.74
C LEU A 219 16.23 14.85 -30.41
N LYS A 220 16.98 13.93 -29.81
CA LYS A 220 18.19 13.31 -30.41
C LYS A 220 17.89 12.42 -31.62
N ARG A 221 16.61 12.09 -31.85
CA ARG A 221 16.19 11.27 -33.01
C ARG A 221 15.72 12.12 -34.19
N ILE A 222 15.41 13.40 -33.95
CA ILE A 222 14.89 14.33 -34.95
C ILE A 222 16.00 15.27 -35.45
N PHE A 223 16.98 15.58 -34.58
CA PHE A 223 18.20 16.31 -34.89
C PHE A 223 19.40 15.37 -34.73
#